data_AF-A0A7X3RKI7-F1
#
_entry.id   AF-A0A7X3RKI7-F1
#
_cell.length_a   1.000
_cell.length_b   1.000
_cell.length_c   1.000
_cell.angle_alpha   90.00
_cell.angle_beta   90.00
_cell.angle_gamma   90.00
#
_symmetry.space_group_name_H-M   'P 1'
#
loop_
_entity.id
_entity.type
_entity.pdbx_description
1 polymer ?
#
loop_
_entity_poly.entity_id
_entity_poly.type
_entity_poly.pdbx_seq_one_letter_code
_entity_poly.pdbx_strand_id
1 'polypeptide(L)'
;MTRYTQWALGAVFALFCIFSPITLKASLSDFDGNGKVDFADFLAFAGAFGTDQAQFDLNQNGQVDFPDFLIFVRAYGANGDASLPERSAFYKLPDDWQVVPIEQQNCAKEDLVGVDHVYVETASKLLVWLTGTVEDAHYEPIGEVANYFGFAALRNAIRERDGNNADASFRGAVYKEVLELLDDTQRSLLYELLAEHRTAINGFLEDRVLLVDELWRLKNNVTMDYVRVMNLIQSIGEYEGTITVITAQYYAKLLPLLSSEQVQYLEDIRRGVVTVDQMQNTSLPYAAEAKTQFNALSRDDAKLMQEVSSKFVAWATGDLDDALFLPRGKIGNYFGFSSFRYVDRTSVSRGGAADLIEQVLTPDQQAILCGLSTNVVGYTQDYVNGRATLITKLDALKKDPTLPVDHLVTDYADLAGQGEGRRVVVEALTYHLIESMMSAEQIQSLKALRVTN
;
A
#
# COMPACT_ATOMS: atom_id res chain seq x y z
N MET A 1 1.53 76.83 -55.04
CA MET A 1 0.55 77.49 -54.15
C MET A 1 -0.82 77.37 -54.79
N THR A 2 -1.56 76.33 -54.42
CA THR A 2 -2.96 76.16 -54.86
C THR A 2 -3.70 75.44 -53.73
N ARG A 3 -4.87 75.97 -53.42
CA ARG A 3 -5.58 75.90 -52.14
C ARG A 3 -6.35 74.59 -51.99
N TYR A 4 -6.25 73.97 -50.81
CA TYR A 4 -7.27 73.06 -50.29
C TYR A 4 -8.02 73.78 -49.16
N THR A 5 -9.29 74.05 -49.41
CA THR A 5 -10.32 74.30 -48.40
C THR A 5 -11.25 73.10 -48.44
N GLN A 6 -11.59 72.51 -47.31
CA GLN A 6 -12.98 72.48 -46.79
C GLN A 6 -13.04 71.83 -45.40
N TRP A 7 -13.38 72.69 -44.43
CA TRP A 7 -14.28 72.54 -43.28
C TRP A 7 -14.20 71.36 -42.30
N ALA A 8 -13.94 71.77 -41.04
CA ALA A 8 -14.15 71.04 -39.81
C ALA A 8 -15.60 71.17 -39.30
N LEU A 9 -16.10 70.07 -38.74
CA LEU A 9 -17.08 69.93 -37.65
C LEU A 9 -16.64 68.61 -36.97
N GLY A 10 -16.23 68.50 -35.70
CA GLY A 10 -16.61 69.22 -34.51
C GLY A 10 -17.53 68.34 -33.66
N ALA A 11 -16.98 67.42 -32.86
CA ALA A 11 -17.54 66.97 -31.56
C ALA A 11 -16.66 65.91 -30.88
N VAL A 12 -16.36 66.17 -29.61
CA VAL A 12 -15.67 65.35 -28.61
C VAL A 12 -16.50 64.12 -28.26
N PHE A 13 -15.94 62.91 -28.25
CA PHE A 13 -16.46 61.80 -27.44
C PHE A 13 -15.37 60.79 -27.03
N ALA A 14 -15.25 60.67 -25.71
CA ALA A 14 -14.86 59.53 -24.89
C ALA A 14 -13.91 58.45 -25.43
N LEU A 15 -12.79 58.34 -24.71
CA LEU A 15 -12.08 57.11 -24.40
C LEU A 15 -13.08 55.95 -24.14
N PHE A 16 -13.14 54.95 -25.02
CA PHE A 16 -13.76 53.67 -24.72
C PHE A 16 -12.77 52.56 -25.08
N CYS A 17 -12.30 51.88 -24.03
CA CYS A 17 -11.62 50.60 -24.10
C CYS A 17 -12.48 49.64 -24.91
N ILE A 18 -11.97 49.16 -26.04
CA ILE A 18 -12.55 48.02 -26.74
C ILE A 18 -12.12 46.77 -25.96
N PHE A 19 -12.92 46.40 -24.94
CA PHE A 19 -12.95 45.03 -24.45
C PHE A 19 -13.72 44.21 -25.49
N SER A 20 -13.02 43.35 -26.23
CA SER A 20 -13.67 42.22 -26.89
C SER A 20 -14.31 41.35 -25.80
N PRO A 21 -15.60 40.99 -25.89
CA PRO A 21 -16.14 39.97 -25.00
C PRO A 21 -15.46 38.63 -25.33
N ILE A 22 -14.80 38.06 -24.32
CA ILE A 22 -14.35 36.67 -24.33
C ILE A 22 -15.62 35.82 -24.33
N THR A 23 -15.96 35.21 -25.46
CA THR A 23 -17.03 34.22 -25.49
C THR A 23 -16.52 32.96 -24.78
N LEU A 24 -16.94 32.78 -23.52
CA LEU A 24 -16.67 31.57 -22.75
C LEU A 24 -17.27 30.37 -23.51
N LYS A 25 -16.48 29.33 -23.72
CA LYS A 25 -16.95 28.07 -24.31
C LYS A 25 -17.72 27.33 -23.22
N ALA A 26 -19.05 27.32 -23.30
CA ALA A 26 -19.92 26.63 -22.35
C ALA A 26 -19.60 25.13 -22.27
N SER A 27 -19.63 24.57 -21.06
CA SER A 27 -19.52 23.13 -20.84
C SER A 27 -20.73 22.43 -21.47
N LEU A 28 -20.53 21.24 -22.06
CA LEU A 28 -21.62 20.45 -22.66
C LEU A 28 -22.68 20.01 -21.63
N SER A 29 -22.38 20.11 -20.33
CA SER A 29 -23.28 19.71 -19.25
C SER A 29 -23.87 20.88 -18.45
N ASP A 30 -23.60 22.13 -18.88
CA ASP A 30 -24.22 23.35 -18.36
C ASP A 30 -25.49 23.62 -19.17
N PHE A 31 -26.61 23.08 -18.69
CA PHE A 31 -27.88 23.04 -19.40
C PHE A 31 -28.72 24.31 -19.20
N ASP A 32 -28.52 25.02 -18.08
CA ASP A 32 -29.19 26.30 -17.83
C ASP A 32 -28.37 27.52 -18.33
N GLY A 33 -27.14 27.29 -18.77
CA GLY A 33 -26.26 28.28 -19.38
C GLY A 33 -25.69 29.28 -18.37
N ASN A 34 -25.70 28.93 -17.07
CA ASN A 34 -25.25 29.82 -15.99
C ASN A 34 -23.71 29.86 -15.82
N GLY A 35 -22.99 29.05 -16.60
CA GLY A 35 -21.54 28.94 -16.57
C GLY A 35 -21.01 27.95 -15.52
N LYS A 36 -21.86 27.11 -14.94
CA LYS A 36 -21.50 26.05 -13.97
C LYS A 36 -22.30 24.79 -14.31
N VAL A 37 -21.80 23.65 -13.87
CA VAL A 37 -22.56 22.40 -13.87
C VAL A 37 -22.89 22.08 -12.43
N ASP A 38 -24.09 22.41 -11.97
CA ASP A 38 -24.49 22.29 -10.57
C ASP A 38 -25.82 21.56 -10.38
N PHE A 39 -26.40 21.67 -9.18
CA PHE A 39 -27.61 20.96 -8.83
C PHE A 39 -28.79 21.32 -9.76
N ALA A 40 -28.84 22.54 -10.29
CA ALA A 40 -29.86 22.93 -11.26
C ALA A 40 -29.73 22.14 -12.57
N ASP A 41 -28.51 21.94 -13.06
CA ASP A 41 -28.23 21.08 -14.23
C ASP A 41 -28.53 19.62 -13.94
N PHE A 42 -28.29 19.16 -12.71
CA PHE A 42 -28.68 17.80 -12.31
C PHE A 42 -30.18 17.61 -12.33
N LEU A 43 -30.96 18.59 -11.85
CA LEU A 43 -32.42 18.54 -11.93
C LEU A 43 -32.90 18.54 -13.38
N ALA A 44 -32.26 19.30 -14.27
CA ALA A 44 -32.55 19.30 -15.70
C ALA A 44 -32.25 17.94 -16.35
N PHE A 45 -31.06 17.37 -16.07
CA PHE A 45 -30.64 16.06 -16.54
C PHE A 45 -31.56 14.95 -16.03
N ALA A 46 -31.85 14.92 -14.72
CA ALA A 46 -32.72 13.92 -14.11
C ALA A 46 -34.15 13.98 -14.68
N GLY A 47 -34.64 15.18 -15.02
CA GLY A 47 -35.93 15.37 -15.68
C GLY A 47 -35.99 14.81 -17.10
N ALA A 48 -34.85 14.65 -17.76
CA ALA A 48 -34.74 14.10 -19.12
C ALA A 48 -34.27 12.63 -19.14
N PHE A 49 -33.99 12.02 -17.99
CA PHE A 49 -33.49 10.65 -17.91
C PHE A 49 -34.50 9.64 -18.49
N GLY A 50 -34.04 8.79 -19.41
CA GLY A 50 -34.88 7.83 -20.14
C GLY A 50 -35.62 8.41 -21.35
N THR A 51 -35.27 9.62 -21.80
CA THR A 51 -35.84 10.25 -23.02
C THR A 51 -34.84 10.20 -24.19
N ASP A 52 -35.23 10.74 -25.35
CA ASP A 52 -34.42 10.90 -26.57
C ASP A 52 -33.98 12.36 -26.80
N GLN A 53 -34.00 13.18 -25.74
CA GLN A 53 -33.65 14.58 -25.85
C GLN A 53 -32.14 14.75 -26.10
N ALA A 54 -31.78 15.03 -27.35
CA ALA A 54 -30.40 15.17 -27.80
C ALA A 54 -29.54 16.19 -27.01
N GLN A 55 -30.16 17.14 -26.32
CA GLN A 55 -29.44 18.09 -25.46
C GLN A 55 -28.84 17.45 -24.20
N PHE A 56 -29.41 16.34 -23.73
CA PHE A 56 -28.98 15.60 -22.54
C PHE A 56 -28.29 14.25 -22.89
N ASP A 57 -28.29 13.86 -24.17
CA ASP A 57 -27.56 12.70 -24.71
C ASP A 57 -26.09 13.10 -24.96
N LEU A 58 -25.30 13.01 -23.90
CA LEU A 58 -23.91 13.46 -23.85
C LEU A 58 -22.95 12.51 -24.57
N ASN A 59 -23.33 11.25 -24.73
CA ASN A 59 -22.54 10.23 -25.43
C ASN A 59 -22.97 10.04 -26.91
N GLN A 60 -24.08 10.65 -27.32
CA GLN A 60 -24.65 10.63 -28.68
C GLN A 60 -25.14 9.25 -29.14
N ASN A 61 -25.69 8.43 -28.24
CA ASN A 61 -26.21 7.10 -28.55
C ASN A 61 -27.71 7.11 -28.93
N GLY A 62 -28.38 8.26 -28.86
CA GLY A 62 -29.80 8.44 -29.17
C GLY A 62 -30.74 8.28 -27.96
N GLN A 63 -30.23 8.08 -26.75
CA GLN A 63 -31.00 8.03 -25.49
C GLN A 63 -30.25 8.77 -24.38
N VAL A 64 -30.99 9.32 -23.42
CA VAL A 64 -30.44 9.90 -22.18
C VAL A 64 -30.42 8.82 -21.12
N ASP A 65 -29.28 8.17 -20.91
CA ASP A 65 -29.17 6.99 -20.06
C ASP A 65 -27.98 7.06 -19.07
N PHE A 66 -27.69 5.93 -18.43
CA PHE A 66 -26.68 5.87 -17.37
C PHE A 66 -25.26 6.24 -17.86
N PRO A 67 -24.80 5.79 -19.04
CA PRO A 67 -23.62 6.34 -19.69
C PRO A 67 -23.57 7.88 -19.79
N ASP A 68 -24.67 8.58 -20.09
CA ASP A 68 -24.72 10.05 -20.07
C ASP A 68 -24.57 10.61 -18.67
N PHE A 69 -25.18 9.95 -17.68
CA PHE A 69 -25.03 10.34 -16.28
C PHE A 69 -23.56 10.28 -15.82
N LEU A 70 -22.79 9.29 -16.28
CA LEU A 70 -21.36 9.21 -15.99
C LEU A 70 -20.56 10.38 -16.62
N ILE A 71 -20.97 10.87 -17.79
CA ILE A 71 -20.37 12.05 -18.42
C ILE A 71 -20.77 13.32 -17.64
N PHE A 72 -22.05 13.43 -17.28
CA PHE A 72 -22.58 14.54 -16.48
C PHE A 72 -21.87 14.66 -15.12
N VAL A 73 -21.74 13.57 -14.36
CA VAL A 73 -21.09 13.58 -13.03
C VAL A 73 -19.61 13.96 -13.10
N ARG A 74 -18.91 13.67 -14.21
CA ARG A 74 -17.53 14.14 -14.43
C ARG A 74 -17.45 15.65 -14.63
N ALA A 75 -18.52 16.26 -15.13
CA ALA A 75 -18.63 17.71 -15.29
C ALA A 75 -19.25 18.38 -14.06
N TYR A 76 -19.97 17.65 -13.20
CA TYR A 76 -20.65 18.19 -12.02
C TYR A 76 -19.67 18.81 -11.03
N GLY A 77 -19.92 20.07 -10.67
CA GLY A 77 -19.01 20.89 -9.85
C GLY A 77 -17.86 21.54 -10.63
N ALA A 78 -17.76 21.34 -11.96
CA ALA A 78 -16.86 22.11 -12.80
C ALA A 78 -17.43 23.53 -12.98
N ASN A 79 -16.84 24.50 -12.30
CA ASN A 79 -17.11 25.91 -12.59
C ASN A 79 -16.56 26.23 -13.99
N GLY A 80 -17.21 27.13 -14.74
CA GLY A 80 -16.71 27.70 -16.00
C GLY A 80 -15.41 28.52 -15.87
N ASP A 81 -14.77 28.50 -14.69
CA ASP A 81 -13.34 28.75 -14.57
C ASP A 81 -12.65 27.39 -14.69
N ALA A 82 -11.90 27.18 -15.76
CA ALA A 82 -11.04 26.01 -15.92
C ALA A 82 -9.84 26.04 -14.95
N SER A 83 -10.09 26.32 -13.67
CA SER A 83 -9.29 25.77 -12.60
C SER A 83 -10.00 24.49 -12.15
N LEU A 84 -9.33 23.36 -12.36
CA LEU A 84 -9.38 22.23 -11.41
C LEU A 84 -9.51 22.79 -9.98
N PRO A 85 -10.10 22.08 -8.99
CA PRO A 85 -9.91 22.47 -7.58
C PRO A 85 -8.45 22.89 -7.43
N GLU A 86 -8.15 24.09 -6.89
CA GLU A 86 -6.76 24.52 -6.76
C GLU A 86 -6.00 23.29 -6.26
N ARG A 87 -4.94 22.86 -6.96
CA ARG A 87 -4.30 21.56 -6.72
C ARG A 87 -4.13 21.30 -5.20
N SER A 88 -3.82 22.37 -4.45
CA SER A 88 -3.77 22.48 -3.00
C SER A 88 -4.93 21.84 -2.20
N ALA A 89 -6.16 21.77 -2.72
CA ALA A 89 -7.32 21.23 -2.02
C ALA A 89 -7.29 19.69 -1.92
N PHE A 90 -6.70 19.00 -2.89
CA PHE A 90 -6.52 17.54 -2.84
C PHE A 90 -5.43 17.14 -1.84
N TYR A 91 -4.41 17.98 -1.70
CA TYR A 91 -3.17 17.66 -0.98
C TYR A 91 -3.11 18.28 0.42
N LYS A 92 -4.21 18.87 0.90
CA LYS A 92 -4.28 19.41 2.26
C LYS A 92 -4.39 18.27 3.28
N LEU A 93 -3.27 17.99 3.94
CA LEU A 93 -3.20 17.09 5.07
C LEU A 93 -3.67 17.78 6.37
N PRO A 94 -4.04 17.02 7.41
CA PRO A 94 -4.31 17.58 8.73
C PRO A 94 -3.15 18.45 9.25
N ASP A 95 -3.46 19.58 9.90
CA ASP A 95 -2.46 20.56 10.34
C ASP A 95 -1.45 19.98 11.36
N ASP A 96 -1.79 18.89 12.04
CA ASP A 96 -0.95 18.17 13.01
C ASP A 96 0.02 17.18 12.36
N TRP A 97 -0.10 16.94 11.05
CA TRP A 97 0.84 16.12 10.31
C TRP A 97 2.02 16.99 9.85
N GLN A 98 3.22 16.67 10.31
CA GLN A 98 4.45 17.38 9.92
C GLN A 98 4.84 17.06 8.47
N VAL A 99 4.05 17.53 7.50
CA VAL A 99 4.30 17.31 6.08
C VAL A 99 4.52 18.66 5.42
N VAL A 100 5.66 18.79 4.73
CA VAL A 100 5.86 19.86 3.74
C VAL A 100 4.74 19.71 2.71
N PRO A 101 3.97 20.76 2.34
CA PRO A 101 2.91 20.64 1.34
C PRO A 101 3.41 19.88 0.12
N ILE A 102 2.63 18.92 -0.38
CA ILE A 102 3.10 17.92 -1.37
C ILE A 102 3.69 18.60 -2.62
N GLU A 103 3.14 19.75 -3.01
CA GLU A 103 3.59 20.54 -4.16
C GLU A 103 4.92 21.28 -3.93
N GLN A 104 5.34 21.38 -2.68
CA GLN A 104 6.58 22.02 -2.24
C GLN A 104 7.67 20.98 -1.89
N GLN A 105 7.36 19.69 -1.99
CA GLN A 105 8.28 18.60 -1.71
C GLN A 105 9.21 18.38 -2.90
N ASN A 106 10.23 19.22 -3.06
CA ASN A 106 11.28 19.01 -4.05
C ASN A 106 12.62 18.78 -3.35
N CYS A 107 13.36 17.76 -3.74
CA CYS A 107 14.77 17.64 -3.38
C CYS A 107 15.68 17.33 -4.57
N ALA A 108 16.95 17.66 -4.41
CA ALA A 108 18.01 17.29 -5.33
C ALA A 108 18.49 15.86 -5.01
N LYS A 109 19.05 15.13 -5.99
CA LYS A 109 19.52 13.75 -5.75
C LYS A 109 20.61 13.68 -4.69
N GLU A 110 21.37 14.76 -4.51
CA GLU A 110 22.39 14.91 -3.46
C GLU A 110 21.79 14.89 -2.05
N ASP A 111 20.50 15.21 -1.90
CA ASP A 111 19.78 15.17 -0.62
C ASP A 111 19.39 13.74 -0.22
N LEU A 112 19.50 12.76 -1.14
CA LEU A 112 19.14 11.36 -0.88
C LEU A 112 20.20 10.58 -0.08
N VAL A 113 21.27 11.22 0.40
CA VAL A 113 22.34 10.56 1.15
C VAL A 113 21.77 9.91 2.43
N GLY A 114 21.78 8.58 2.47
CA GLY A 114 21.24 7.77 3.58
C GLY A 114 19.77 7.36 3.44
N VAL A 115 19.06 7.83 2.41
CA VAL A 115 17.65 7.53 2.12
C VAL A 115 17.41 7.00 0.71
N ASP A 116 18.48 6.67 -0.02
CA ASP A 116 18.50 6.07 -1.35
C ASP A 116 17.59 4.84 -1.47
N HIS A 117 17.59 3.99 -0.44
CA HIS A 117 16.72 2.82 -0.39
C HIS A 117 15.23 3.19 -0.30
N VAL A 118 14.87 4.27 0.40
CA VAL A 118 13.48 4.75 0.50
C VAL A 118 13.03 5.26 -0.86
N TYR A 119 13.91 5.92 -1.61
CA TYR A 119 13.63 6.35 -2.97
C TYR A 119 13.35 5.16 -3.90
N VAL A 120 14.16 4.11 -3.86
CA VAL A 120 13.90 2.88 -4.62
C VAL A 120 12.55 2.26 -4.25
N GLU A 121 12.18 2.28 -2.97
CA GLU A 121 10.87 1.80 -2.51
C GLU A 121 9.72 2.62 -3.10
N THR A 122 9.74 3.94 -2.93
CA THR A 122 8.66 4.83 -3.40
C THR A 122 8.56 4.84 -4.92
N ALA A 123 9.70 4.84 -5.64
CA ALA A 123 9.73 4.74 -7.09
C ALA A 123 9.14 3.41 -7.60
N SER A 124 9.51 2.28 -6.96
CA SER A 124 8.98 0.97 -7.34
C SER A 124 7.46 0.85 -7.09
N LYS A 125 6.95 1.51 -6.03
CA LYS A 125 5.51 1.59 -5.74
C LYS A 125 4.78 2.52 -6.73
N LEU A 126 5.40 3.63 -7.12
CA LEU A 126 4.85 4.51 -8.14
C LEU A 126 4.65 3.77 -9.48
N LEU A 127 5.58 2.91 -9.88
CA LEU A 127 5.41 2.08 -11.08
C LEU A 127 4.10 1.28 -11.04
N VAL A 128 3.87 0.56 -9.95
CA VAL A 128 2.70 -0.31 -9.82
C VAL A 128 1.42 0.48 -9.59
N TRP A 129 1.47 1.65 -8.95
CA TRP A 129 0.35 2.60 -8.91
C TRP A 129 -0.07 3.07 -10.29
N LEU A 130 0.89 3.43 -11.16
CA LEU A 130 0.62 3.98 -12.48
C LEU A 130 0.16 2.93 -13.50
N THR A 131 0.58 1.68 -13.30
CA THR A 131 0.38 0.61 -14.29
C THR A 131 -0.60 -0.46 -13.85
N GLY A 132 -0.93 -0.53 -12.57
CA GLY A 132 -1.74 -1.60 -11.97
C GLY A 132 -3.22 -1.30 -11.87
N THR A 133 -3.95 -2.30 -11.40
CA THR A 133 -5.38 -2.20 -11.10
C THR A 133 -5.63 -2.14 -9.60
N VAL A 134 -6.88 -1.86 -9.21
CA VAL A 134 -7.27 -1.90 -7.80
C VAL A 134 -7.16 -3.33 -7.25
N GLU A 135 -7.42 -4.34 -8.07
CA GLU A 135 -7.26 -5.75 -7.70
C GLU A 135 -5.80 -6.12 -7.40
N ASP A 136 -4.84 -5.55 -8.13
CA ASP A 136 -3.41 -5.70 -7.81
C ASP A 136 -3.11 -5.12 -6.42
N ALA A 137 -3.67 -3.96 -6.12
CA ALA A 137 -3.49 -3.30 -4.83
C ALA A 137 -4.18 -4.05 -3.68
N HIS A 138 -5.32 -4.70 -3.94
CA HIS A 138 -6.00 -5.59 -3.00
C HIS A 138 -5.24 -6.88 -2.70
N TYR A 139 -4.29 -7.27 -3.54
CA TYR A 139 -3.53 -8.50 -3.31
C TYR A 139 -2.64 -8.39 -2.07
N GLU A 140 -3.01 -9.15 -1.03
CA GLU A 140 -2.18 -9.41 0.15
C GLU A 140 -2.13 -10.92 0.41
N PRO A 141 -0.95 -11.55 0.35
CA PRO A 141 -0.84 -12.96 0.70
C PRO A 141 -1.11 -13.15 2.20
N ILE A 142 -2.11 -13.96 2.53
CA ILE A 142 -2.50 -14.31 3.92
C ILE A 142 -1.31 -14.70 4.81
N GLY A 143 -0.31 -15.36 4.23
CA GLY A 143 0.90 -15.77 4.94
C GLY A 143 1.96 -14.69 5.13
N GLU A 144 1.73 -13.42 4.77
CA GLU A 144 2.67 -12.32 5.04
C GLU A 144 2.12 -11.26 6.01
N VAL A 145 0.91 -11.46 6.53
CA VAL A 145 0.34 -10.59 7.57
C VAL A 145 1.18 -10.70 8.84
N ALA A 146 1.42 -9.55 9.49
CA ALA A 146 2.13 -9.47 10.76
C ALA A 146 3.50 -10.18 10.73
N ASN A 147 4.42 -9.69 9.89
CA ASN A 147 5.78 -10.23 9.76
C ASN A 147 6.70 -9.77 10.90
N TYR A 148 6.47 -10.37 12.07
CA TYR A 148 7.33 -10.28 13.24
C TYR A 148 8.06 -11.63 13.42
N PHE A 149 8.78 -11.84 14.51
CA PHE A 149 9.38 -13.14 14.88
C PHE A 149 10.67 -13.56 14.15
N GLY A 150 11.30 -12.67 13.39
CA GLY A 150 12.67 -12.85 12.88
C GLY A 150 12.86 -13.88 11.77
N PHE A 151 11.77 -14.41 11.19
CA PHE A 151 11.88 -15.37 10.09
C PHE A 151 12.56 -14.78 8.85
N ALA A 152 12.41 -13.49 8.61
CA ALA A 152 13.11 -12.81 7.53
C ALA A 152 14.64 -12.73 7.77
N ALA A 153 15.08 -12.56 9.03
CA ALA A 153 16.50 -12.59 9.39
C ALA A 153 17.08 -13.99 9.18
N LEU A 154 16.37 -15.02 9.68
CA LEU A 154 16.75 -16.41 9.50
C LEU A 154 16.89 -16.76 8.01
N ARG A 155 15.92 -16.37 7.18
CA ARG A 155 16.00 -16.56 5.72
C ARG A 155 17.19 -15.84 5.09
N ASN A 156 17.49 -14.62 5.54
CA ASN A 156 18.65 -13.89 5.03
C ASN A 156 19.96 -14.61 5.37
N ALA A 157 20.11 -15.07 6.62
CA ALA A 157 21.27 -15.84 7.05
C ALA A 157 21.44 -17.14 6.24
N ILE A 158 20.33 -17.84 5.95
CA ILE A 158 20.35 -19.05 5.10
C ILE A 158 20.80 -18.72 3.68
N ARG A 159 20.30 -17.62 3.10
CA ARG A 159 20.71 -17.18 1.77
C ARG A 159 22.20 -16.83 1.71
N GLU A 160 22.72 -16.16 2.73
CA GLU A 160 24.13 -15.79 2.83
C GLU A 160 25.04 -17.03 2.97
N ARG A 161 24.58 -18.05 3.70
CA ARG A 161 25.30 -19.30 3.92
C ARG A 161 25.25 -20.25 2.71
N ASP A 162 24.06 -20.46 2.16
CA ASP A 162 23.76 -21.57 1.24
C ASP A 162 23.46 -21.10 -0.21
N GLY A 163 23.42 -19.79 -0.45
CA GLY A 163 23.23 -19.17 -1.75
C GLY A 163 21.80 -18.70 -2.06
N ASN A 164 21.66 -17.97 -3.18
CA ASN A 164 20.46 -17.19 -3.53
C ASN A 164 19.14 -17.95 -3.66
N ASN A 165 19.17 -19.28 -3.86
CA ASN A 165 17.97 -20.10 -4.03
C ASN A 165 17.63 -20.95 -2.80
N ALA A 166 18.47 -20.94 -1.77
CA ALA A 166 18.31 -21.80 -0.60
C ALA A 166 17.12 -21.39 0.26
N ASP A 167 16.79 -20.10 0.33
CA ASP A 167 15.70 -19.58 1.16
C ASP A 167 14.31 -20.05 0.68
N ALA A 168 14.11 -20.15 -0.63
CA ALA A 168 12.86 -20.62 -1.21
C ALA A 168 12.59 -22.09 -0.86
N SER A 169 13.61 -22.95 -1.03
CA SER A 169 13.52 -24.37 -0.68
C SER A 169 13.38 -24.57 0.83
N PHE A 170 14.11 -23.78 1.64
CA PHE A 170 14.00 -23.79 3.09
C PHE A 170 12.58 -23.45 3.56
N ARG A 171 11.98 -22.37 3.06
CA ARG A 171 10.60 -21.97 3.43
C ARG A 171 9.59 -23.08 3.13
N GLY A 172 9.78 -23.80 2.02
CA GLY A 172 8.91 -24.93 1.65
C GLY A 172 9.08 -26.18 2.53
N ALA A 173 10.14 -26.27 3.34
CA ALA A 173 10.47 -27.45 4.13
C ALA A 173 10.36 -27.22 5.64
N VAL A 174 10.77 -26.06 6.15
CA VAL A 174 10.93 -25.82 7.60
C VAL A 174 9.64 -25.95 8.40
N TYR A 175 8.49 -25.52 7.86
CA TYR A 175 7.22 -25.64 8.57
C TYR A 175 6.85 -27.11 8.83
N LYS A 176 7.16 -27.99 7.87
CA LYS A 176 6.90 -29.42 7.96
C LYS A 176 7.74 -29.99 9.11
N GLU A 177 9.03 -29.67 9.17
CA GLU A 177 9.91 -30.11 10.25
C GLU A 177 9.37 -29.74 11.63
N VAL A 178 8.88 -28.52 11.81
CA VAL A 178 8.25 -28.13 13.08
C VAL A 178 7.05 -29.02 13.39
N LEU A 179 6.13 -29.20 12.45
CA LEU A 179 4.93 -30.00 12.70
C LEU A 179 5.26 -31.47 13.00
N GLU A 180 6.25 -32.06 12.33
CA GLU A 180 6.66 -33.46 12.56
C GLU A 180 7.54 -33.64 13.81
N LEU A 181 8.19 -32.57 14.29
CA LEU A 181 8.99 -32.55 15.51
C LEU A 181 8.13 -32.52 16.78
N LEU A 182 7.03 -31.76 16.76
CA LEU A 182 6.17 -31.54 17.91
C LEU A 182 5.26 -32.75 18.18
N ASP A 183 5.04 -33.09 19.45
CA ASP A 183 4.04 -34.07 19.84
C ASP A 183 2.61 -33.51 19.70
N ASP A 184 1.58 -34.32 19.99
CA ASP A 184 0.19 -33.89 19.85
C ASP A 184 -0.19 -32.71 20.77
N THR A 185 0.37 -32.63 21.99
CA THR A 185 0.06 -31.58 22.96
C THR A 185 0.72 -30.26 22.56
N GLN A 186 1.96 -30.34 22.08
CA GLN A 186 2.69 -29.18 21.58
C GLN A 186 2.09 -28.66 20.28
N ARG A 187 1.78 -29.56 19.35
CA ARG A 187 1.21 -29.22 18.05
C ARG A 187 -0.20 -28.64 18.19
N SER A 188 -1.01 -29.07 19.15
CA SER A 188 -2.34 -28.50 19.37
C SER A 188 -2.32 -26.99 19.62
N LEU A 189 -1.28 -26.47 20.30
CA LEU A 189 -1.11 -25.03 20.50
C LEU A 189 -0.98 -24.25 19.19
N LEU A 190 -0.34 -24.80 18.15
CA LEU A 190 -0.27 -24.14 16.83
C LEU A 190 -1.61 -24.16 16.09
N TYR A 191 -2.43 -25.19 16.32
CA TYR A 191 -3.78 -25.27 15.75
C TYR A 191 -4.78 -24.39 16.48
N GLU A 192 -4.64 -24.22 17.79
CA GLU A 192 -5.40 -23.26 18.59
C GLU A 192 -5.06 -21.82 18.19
N LEU A 193 -3.77 -21.52 18.01
CA LEU A 193 -3.29 -20.25 17.47
C LEU A 193 -3.96 -19.92 16.12
N LEU A 194 -4.04 -20.89 15.22
CA LEU A 194 -4.69 -20.74 13.92
C LEU A 194 -6.17 -20.35 14.05
N ALA A 195 -6.89 -20.97 14.99
CA ALA A 195 -8.30 -20.68 15.24
C ALA A 195 -8.49 -19.25 15.79
N GLU A 196 -7.61 -18.81 16.70
CA GLU A 196 -7.68 -17.47 17.29
C GLU A 196 -7.30 -16.36 16.30
N HIS A 197 -6.37 -16.62 15.38
CA HIS A 197 -5.97 -15.67 14.34
C HIS A 197 -7.08 -15.29 13.36
N ARG A 198 -8.03 -16.19 13.11
CA ARG A 198 -8.95 -16.09 11.98
C ARG A 198 -9.73 -14.77 11.97
N THR A 199 -10.26 -14.36 13.12
CA THR A 199 -11.05 -13.12 13.20
C THR A 199 -10.18 -11.89 12.93
N ALA A 200 -8.98 -11.81 13.52
CA ALA A 200 -8.11 -10.65 13.33
C ALA A 200 -7.53 -10.58 11.92
N ILE A 201 -7.16 -11.71 11.30
CA ILE A 201 -6.68 -11.75 9.91
C ILE A 201 -7.77 -11.36 8.93
N ASN A 202 -8.99 -11.87 9.10
CA ASN A 202 -10.09 -11.50 8.21
C ASN A 202 -10.42 -10.00 8.33
N GLY A 203 -10.48 -9.47 9.56
CA GLY A 203 -10.68 -8.04 9.79
C GLY A 203 -9.57 -7.19 9.16
N PHE A 204 -8.30 -7.59 9.32
CA PHE A 204 -7.17 -6.94 8.67
C PHE A 204 -7.33 -6.91 7.14
N LEU A 205 -7.67 -8.04 6.52
CA LEU A 205 -7.81 -8.14 5.07
C LEU A 205 -9.00 -7.31 4.55
N GLU A 206 -10.13 -7.33 5.27
CA GLU A 206 -11.32 -6.55 4.93
C GLU A 206 -11.05 -5.04 5.02
N ASP A 207 -10.48 -4.57 6.13
CA ASP A 207 -10.19 -3.14 6.31
C ASP A 207 -9.09 -2.65 5.37
N ARG A 208 -8.11 -3.51 5.07
CA ARG A 208 -7.09 -3.21 4.06
C ARG A 208 -7.72 -3.02 2.67
N VAL A 209 -8.71 -3.83 2.27
CA VAL A 209 -9.45 -3.62 1.02
C VAL A 209 -10.17 -2.28 1.03
N LEU A 210 -10.88 -1.97 2.12
CA LEU A 210 -11.59 -0.69 2.25
C LEU A 210 -10.64 0.52 2.22
N LEU A 211 -9.45 0.40 2.80
CA LEU A 211 -8.43 1.45 2.77
C LEU A 211 -7.91 1.63 1.34
N VAL A 212 -7.55 0.54 0.66
CA VAL A 212 -7.09 0.59 -0.74
C VAL A 212 -8.15 1.21 -1.63
N ASP A 213 -9.42 0.81 -1.51
CA ASP A 213 -10.54 1.39 -2.26
C ASP A 213 -10.62 2.91 -2.05
N GLU A 214 -10.49 3.38 -0.81
CA GLU A 214 -10.54 4.80 -0.48
C GLU A 214 -9.35 5.57 -1.07
N LEU A 215 -8.13 5.01 -1.00
CA LEU A 215 -6.95 5.58 -1.67
C LEU A 215 -7.11 5.63 -3.20
N TRP A 216 -7.73 4.59 -3.79
CA TRP A 216 -7.90 4.46 -5.24
C TRP A 216 -8.89 5.47 -5.82
N ARG A 217 -9.72 6.11 -4.98
CA ARG A 217 -10.58 7.23 -5.38
C ARG A 217 -9.78 8.39 -5.98
N LEU A 218 -8.54 8.59 -5.51
CA LEU A 218 -7.63 9.59 -6.07
C LEU A 218 -7.39 9.37 -7.57
N LYS A 219 -7.27 8.12 -8.04
CA LYS A 219 -7.08 7.84 -9.47
C LYS A 219 -8.26 8.28 -10.34
N ASN A 220 -9.43 8.49 -9.74
CA ASN A 220 -10.62 9.03 -10.39
C ASN A 220 -10.82 10.53 -10.12
N ASN A 221 -9.80 11.23 -9.61
CA ASN A 221 -9.85 12.63 -9.16
C ASN A 221 -10.93 12.89 -8.11
N VAL A 222 -11.22 11.91 -7.26
CA VAL A 222 -12.15 12.03 -6.14
C VAL A 222 -11.33 12.13 -4.86
N THR A 223 -11.63 13.15 -4.05
CA THR A 223 -10.99 13.33 -2.73
C THR A 223 -11.28 12.15 -1.82
N MET A 224 -10.29 11.75 -1.03
CA MET A 224 -10.45 10.72 0.00
C MET A 224 -11.25 11.25 1.20
N ASP A 225 -11.98 10.36 1.86
CA ASP A 225 -12.50 10.59 3.21
C ASP A 225 -11.40 10.36 4.25
N TYR A 226 -10.74 11.44 4.66
CA TYR A 226 -9.65 11.38 5.63
C TYR A 226 -10.05 10.77 6.98
N VAL A 227 -11.28 11.02 7.46
CA VAL A 227 -11.74 10.46 8.73
C VAL A 227 -11.87 8.95 8.61
N ARG A 228 -12.46 8.48 7.50
CA ARG A 228 -12.55 7.06 7.20
C ARG A 228 -11.18 6.41 7.07
N VAL A 229 -10.27 7.02 6.32
CA VAL A 229 -8.89 6.53 6.14
C VAL A 229 -8.20 6.36 7.49
N MET A 230 -8.31 7.33 8.39
CA MET A 230 -7.66 7.25 9.70
C MET A 230 -8.27 6.19 10.62
N ASN A 231 -9.59 6.01 10.58
CA ASN A 231 -10.23 4.93 11.31
C ASN A 231 -9.79 3.55 10.80
N LEU A 232 -9.67 3.39 9.48
CA LEU A 232 -9.19 2.14 8.87
C LEU A 232 -7.72 1.88 9.24
N ILE A 233 -6.85 2.89 9.19
CA ILE A 233 -5.45 2.79 9.60
C ILE A 233 -5.33 2.30 11.05
N GLN A 234 -6.12 2.89 11.96
CA GLN A 234 -6.13 2.49 13.37
C GLN A 234 -6.55 1.03 13.51
N SER A 235 -7.67 0.65 12.89
CA SER A 235 -8.22 -0.71 12.95
C SER A 235 -7.26 -1.76 12.39
N ILE A 236 -6.63 -1.47 11.24
CA ILE A 236 -5.59 -2.32 10.64
C ILE A 236 -4.42 -2.52 11.62
N GLY A 237 -3.94 -1.44 12.25
CA GLY A 237 -2.90 -1.49 13.28
C GLY A 237 -3.30 -2.34 14.49
N GLU A 238 -4.54 -2.25 14.95
CA GLU A 238 -5.08 -3.06 16.04
C GLU A 238 -5.13 -4.55 15.67
N TYR A 239 -5.54 -4.89 14.45
CA TYR A 239 -5.53 -6.27 13.97
C TYR A 239 -4.12 -6.83 13.87
N GLU A 240 -3.16 -6.10 13.28
CA GLU A 240 -1.77 -6.53 13.23
C GLU A 240 -1.17 -6.73 14.63
N GLY A 241 -1.40 -5.77 15.54
CA GLY A 241 -0.98 -5.85 16.93
C GLY A 241 -1.56 -7.09 17.62
N THR A 242 -2.85 -7.36 17.41
CA THR A 242 -3.55 -8.53 17.95
C THR A 242 -2.94 -9.84 17.44
N ILE A 243 -2.75 -9.99 16.13
CA ILE A 243 -2.13 -11.18 15.51
C ILE A 243 -0.75 -11.42 16.13
N THR A 244 0.03 -10.35 16.30
CA THR A 244 1.39 -10.42 16.85
C THR A 244 1.39 -10.84 18.32
N VAL A 245 0.54 -10.23 19.15
CA VAL A 245 0.46 -10.54 20.58
C VAL A 245 0.02 -11.99 20.79
N ILE A 246 -1.04 -12.43 20.10
CA ILE A 246 -1.55 -13.80 20.19
C ILE A 246 -0.46 -14.80 19.76
N THR A 247 0.21 -14.57 18.63
CA THR A 247 1.32 -15.41 18.18
C THR A 247 2.41 -15.55 19.25
N ALA A 248 2.85 -14.43 19.83
CA ALA A 248 3.89 -14.43 20.85
C ALA A 248 3.47 -15.21 22.11
N GLN A 249 2.22 -15.05 22.56
CA GLN A 249 1.69 -15.79 23.71
C GLN A 249 1.67 -17.30 23.46
N TYR A 250 1.26 -17.74 22.28
CA TYR A 250 1.25 -19.16 21.93
C TYR A 250 2.66 -19.74 21.81
N TYR A 251 3.61 -19.00 21.24
CA TYR A 251 5.01 -19.42 21.23
C TYR A 251 5.61 -19.49 22.64
N ALA A 252 5.29 -18.52 23.50
CA ALA A 252 5.75 -18.50 24.89
C ALA A 252 5.16 -19.66 25.72
N LYS A 253 3.92 -20.09 25.43
CA LYS A 253 3.31 -21.31 26.00
C LYS A 253 3.99 -22.59 25.49
N LEU A 254 4.36 -22.62 24.21
CA LEU A 254 4.93 -23.80 23.56
C LEU A 254 6.40 -24.05 23.95
N LEU A 255 7.22 -23.00 24.04
CA LEU A 255 8.65 -23.08 24.37
C LEU A 255 8.99 -23.97 25.59
N PRO A 256 8.37 -23.80 26.77
CA PRO A 256 8.70 -24.61 27.95
C PRO A 256 8.24 -26.06 27.84
N LEU A 257 7.43 -26.41 26.85
CA LEU A 257 6.98 -27.80 26.61
C LEU A 257 7.98 -28.59 25.77
N LEU A 258 8.94 -27.94 25.11
CA LEU A 258 9.91 -28.62 24.25
C LEU A 258 10.89 -29.48 25.06
N SER A 259 11.17 -30.69 24.59
CA SER A 259 12.26 -31.51 25.11
C SER A 259 13.62 -30.93 24.73
N SER A 260 14.68 -31.34 25.44
CA SER A 260 16.05 -30.90 25.11
C SER A 260 16.47 -31.31 23.70
N GLU A 261 16.01 -32.48 23.23
CA GLU A 261 16.25 -32.96 21.87
C GLU A 261 15.53 -32.11 20.83
N GLN A 262 14.28 -31.71 21.10
CA GLN A 262 13.52 -30.82 20.21
C GLN A 262 14.17 -29.44 20.11
N VAL A 263 14.58 -28.86 21.24
CA VAL A 263 15.31 -27.57 21.25
C VAL A 263 16.60 -27.67 20.44
N GLN A 264 17.39 -28.73 20.66
CA GLN A 264 18.63 -28.95 19.91
C GLN A 264 18.36 -29.11 18.40
N TYR A 265 17.29 -29.81 18.02
CA TYR A 265 16.94 -29.98 16.61
C TYR A 265 16.60 -28.64 15.93
N LEU A 266 15.83 -27.77 16.60
CA LEU A 266 15.52 -26.44 16.07
C LEU A 266 16.80 -25.59 15.92
N GLU A 267 17.71 -25.65 16.89
CA GLU A 267 19.04 -25.00 16.81
C GLU A 267 19.85 -25.53 15.62
N ASP A 268 19.82 -26.84 15.38
CA ASP A 268 20.52 -27.48 14.27
C ASP A 268 19.96 -27.05 12.91
N ILE A 269 18.64 -26.81 12.80
CA ILE A 269 18.02 -26.17 11.62
C ILE A 269 18.63 -24.78 11.39
N ARG A 270 18.64 -23.92 12.41
CA ARG A 270 19.17 -22.54 12.29
C ARG A 270 20.64 -22.55 11.87
N ARG A 271 21.46 -23.40 12.49
CA ARG A 271 22.90 -23.53 12.20
C ARG A 271 23.20 -24.17 10.85
N GLY A 272 22.21 -24.75 10.18
CA GLY A 272 22.39 -25.47 8.91
C GLY A 272 23.00 -26.85 9.07
N VAL A 273 22.98 -27.41 10.27
CA VAL A 273 23.35 -28.82 10.53
C VAL A 273 22.30 -29.74 9.94
N VAL A 274 21.01 -29.38 10.11
CA VAL A 274 19.91 -29.97 9.33
C VAL A 274 19.82 -29.23 8.01
N THR A 275 20.15 -29.89 6.90
CA THR A 275 20.11 -29.32 5.56
C THR A 275 18.70 -29.40 4.96
N VAL A 276 18.40 -28.54 3.99
CA VAL A 276 17.11 -28.59 3.26
C VAL A 276 16.87 -29.96 2.62
N ASP A 277 17.91 -30.58 2.06
CA ASP A 277 17.84 -31.94 1.50
C ASP A 277 17.44 -32.96 2.58
N GLN A 278 17.95 -32.85 3.81
CA GLN A 278 17.52 -33.71 4.91
C GLN A 278 16.05 -33.49 5.24
N MET A 279 15.62 -32.24 5.43
CA MET A 279 14.21 -31.91 5.73
C MET A 279 13.24 -32.48 4.68
N GLN A 280 13.65 -32.49 3.41
CA GLN A 280 12.81 -33.01 2.33
C GLN A 280 12.75 -34.54 2.27
N ASN A 281 13.82 -35.22 2.71
CA ASN A 281 13.98 -36.67 2.52
C ASN A 281 13.89 -37.50 3.80
N THR A 282 13.87 -36.87 4.98
CA THR A 282 13.67 -37.54 6.26
C THR A 282 12.29 -37.21 6.86
N SER A 283 11.81 -38.12 7.71
CA SER A 283 10.59 -37.93 8.50
C SER A 283 10.96 -37.96 9.97
N LEU A 284 10.35 -37.07 10.75
CA LEU A 284 10.52 -37.01 12.19
C LEU A 284 9.50 -37.89 12.92
N PRO A 285 9.63 -38.10 14.25
CA PRO A 285 8.85 -39.08 14.99
C PRO A 285 7.32 -38.95 14.87
N TYR A 286 6.80 -37.74 14.67
CA TYR A 286 5.35 -37.47 14.60
C TYR A 286 4.85 -37.15 13.19
N ALA A 287 5.58 -37.60 12.16
CA ALA A 287 5.29 -37.27 10.77
C ALA A 287 3.89 -37.71 10.29
N ALA A 288 3.43 -38.90 10.73
CA ALA A 288 2.16 -39.45 10.28
C ALA A 288 0.96 -38.63 10.81
N GLU A 289 1.01 -38.27 12.08
CA GLU A 289 0.00 -37.47 12.79
C GLU A 289 -0.02 -36.04 12.22
N ALA A 290 1.16 -35.42 12.11
CA ALA A 290 1.33 -34.08 11.54
C ALA A 290 0.75 -33.99 10.13
N LYS A 291 1.07 -34.95 9.26
CA LYS A 291 0.55 -35.00 7.89
C LYS A 291 -0.97 -35.16 7.85
N THR A 292 -1.53 -35.99 8.72
CA THR A 292 -2.98 -36.21 8.79
C THR A 292 -3.70 -34.93 9.20
N GLN A 293 -3.24 -34.27 10.25
CA GLN A 293 -3.83 -33.02 10.74
C GLN A 293 -3.65 -31.87 9.74
N PHE A 294 -2.48 -31.75 9.09
CA PHE A 294 -2.22 -30.70 8.11
C PHE A 294 -3.10 -30.84 6.87
N ASN A 295 -3.28 -32.06 6.35
CA ASN A 295 -4.14 -32.32 5.18
C ASN A 295 -5.63 -32.08 5.43
N ALA A 296 -6.05 -31.97 6.70
CA ALA A 296 -7.42 -31.62 7.06
C ALA A 296 -7.69 -30.10 7.04
N LEU A 297 -6.65 -29.27 6.95
CA LEU A 297 -6.78 -27.82 6.90
C LEU A 297 -7.37 -27.34 5.57
N SER A 298 -8.11 -26.23 5.62
CA SER A 298 -8.45 -25.50 4.40
C SER A 298 -7.19 -24.96 3.72
N ARG A 299 -7.28 -24.57 2.45
CA ARG A 299 -6.13 -24.03 1.71
C ARG A 299 -5.51 -22.81 2.40
N ASP A 300 -6.32 -21.93 2.96
CA ASP A 300 -5.84 -20.70 3.59
C ASP A 300 -5.31 -20.96 5.00
N ASP A 301 -5.97 -21.84 5.76
CA ASP A 301 -5.45 -22.33 7.03
C ASP A 301 -4.10 -23.05 6.88
N ALA A 302 -3.91 -23.82 5.80
CA ALA A 302 -2.65 -24.49 5.51
C ALA A 302 -1.53 -23.47 5.25
N LYS A 303 -1.79 -22.37 4.51
CA LYS A 303 -0.81 -21.30 4.30
C LYS A 303 -0.46 -20.60 5.61
N LEU A 304 -1.45 -20.32 6.45
CA LEU A 304 -1.24 -19.69 7.73
C LEU A 304 -0.46 -20.62 8.69
N MET A 305 -0.79 -21.92 8.70
CA MET A 305 -0.06 -22.94 9.45
C MET A 305 1.41 -23.02 9.02
N GLN A 306 1.69 -22.96 7.70
CA GLN A 306 3.07 -22.89 7.19
C GLN A 306 3.82 -21.69 7.76
N GLU A 307 3.17 -20.53 7.80
CA GLU A 307 3.79 -19.30 8.29
C GLU A 307 4.03 -19.33 9.81
N VAL A 308 3.03 -19.66 10.62
CA VAL A 308 3.19 -19.72 12.09
C VAL A 308 4.14 -20.82 12.52
N SER A 309 4.24 -21.94 11.79
CA SER A 309 5.22 -22.97 12.11
C SER A 309 6.63 -22.51 11.74
N SER A 310 6.80 -21.85 10.60
CA SER A 310 8.10 -21.33 10.17
C SER A 310 8.63 -20.22 11.09
N LYS A 311 7.76 -19.28 11.47
CA LYS A 311 8.05 -18.20 12.43
C LYS A 311 8.42 -18.73 13.81
N PHE A 312 7.85 -19.88 14.23
CA PHE A 312 8.20 -20.50 15.51
C PHE A 312 9.67 -20.87 15.59
N VAL A 313 10.26 -21.48 14.54
CA VAL A 313 11.70 -21.80 14.52
C VAL A 313 12.53 -20.54 14.72
N ALA A 314 12.22 -19.50 13.96
CA ALA A 314 12.97 -18.25 14.02
C ALA A 314 12.89 -17.59 15.41
N TRP A 315 11.70 -17.57 16.02
CA TRP A 315 11.53 -17.04 17.38
C TRP A 315 12.24 -17.89 18.43
N ALA A 316 12.06 -19.22 18.38
CA ALA A 316 12.54 -20.14 19.39
C ALA A 316 14.07 -20.20 19.48
N THR A 317 14.75 -19.98 18.36
CA THR A 317 16.22 -20.11 18.23
C THR A 317 16.92 -18.77 17.98
N GLY A 318 16.14 -17.69 17.78
CA GLY A 318 16.65 -16.37 17.46
C GLY A 318 16.71 -15.44 18.67
N ASP A 319 17.47 -14.37 18.51
CA ASP A 319 17.57 -13.30 19.49
C ASP A 319 16.65 -12.11 19.14
N LEU A 320 16.79 -11.03 19.92
CA LEU A 320 16.01 -9.81 19.71
C LEU A 320 16.39 -9.11 18.40
N ASP A 321 17.66 -9.15 17.99
CA ASP A 321 18.12 -8.50 16.77
C ASP A 321 17.52 -9.19 15.52
N ASP A 322 17.44 -10.52 15.54
CA ASP A 322 16.70 -11.29 14.53
C ASP A 322 15.24 -10.82 14.44
N ALA A 323 14.55 -10.68 15.57
CA ALA A 323 13.15 -10.27 15.60
C ALA A 323 12.96 -8.82 15.11
N LEU A 324 13.88 -7.92 15.47
CA LEU A 324 13.88 -6.52 15.06
C LEU A 324 14.24 -6.32 13.58
N PHE A 325 14.89 -7.29 12.94
CA PHE A 325 15.18 -7.22 11.51
C PHE A 325 13.93 -6.97 10.67
N LEU A 326 14.00 -5.94 9.83
CA LEU A 326 12.95 -5.54 8.91
C LEU A 326 13.54 -5.50 7.49
N PRO A 327 13.05 -6.34 6.56
CA PRO A 327 13.50 -6.28 5.17
C PRO A 327 13.14 -4.94 4.53
N ARG A 328 14.06 -4.41 3.73
CA ARG A 328 13.80 -3.20 2.93
C ARG A 328 12.59 -3.41 2.01
N GLY A 329 11.77 -2.38 1.87
CA GLY A 329 10.61 -2.34 1.00
C GLY A 329 9.43 -3.18 1.45
N LYS A 330 9.32 -3.50 2.75
CA LYS A 330 8.14 -4.18 3.30
C LYS A 330 7.11 -3.24 3.94
N ILE A 331 7.46 -1.97 4.16
CA ILE A 331 6.57 -0.97 4.77
C ILE A 331 5.67 -0.33 3.71
N GLY A 332 4.38 -0.17 4.03
CA GLY A 332 3.40 0.56 3.23
C GLY A 332 3.10 -0.13 1.90
N ASN A 333 2.88 -1.45 1.92
CA ASN A 333 2.65 -2.24 0.72
C ASN A 333 1.17 -2.24 0.27
N TYR A 334 0.62 -1.06 -0.03
CA TYR A 334 -0.81 -0.88 -0.38
C TYR A 334 -1.05 -0.63 -1.88
N PHE A 335 0.00 -0.65 -2.70
CA PHE A 335 -0.04 -0.23 -4.11
C PHE A 335 0.16 -1.38 -5.11
N GLY A 336 0.11 -2.63 -4.63
CA GLY A 336 0.11 -3.82 -5.50
C GLY A 336 1.47 -4.35 -5.94
N PHE A 337 2.56 -3.94 -5.28
CA PHE A 337 3.89 -4.47 -5.61
C PHE A 337 4.01 -5.98 -5.32
N SER A 338 3.27 -6.49 -4.33
CA SER A 338 3.15 -7.94 -4.12
C SER A 338 2.47 -8.63 -5.31
N SER A 339 1.37 -8.09 -5.85
CA SER A 339 0.73 -8.64 -7.06
C SER A 339 1.71 -8.66 -8.22
N PHE A 340 2.37 -7.52 -8.46
CA PHE A 340 3.39 -7.40 -9.51
C PHE A 340 4.47 -8.48 -9.40
N ARG A 341 4.92 -8.82 -8.20
CA ARG A 341 5.94 -9.87 -8.02
C ARG A 341 5.38 -11.30 -8.15
N TYR A 342 4.23 -11.58 -7.57
CA TYR A 342 3.75 -12.96 -7.37
C TYR A 342 2.69 -13.40 -8.39
N VAL A 343 1.84 -12.47 -8.82
CA VAL A 343 0.75 -12.72 -9.76
C VAL A 343 1.21 -12.50 -11.19
N ASP A 344 1.85 -11.35 -11.47
CA ASP A 344 2.39 -11.06 -12.80
C ASP A 344 3.65 -11.90 -13.11
N ARG A 345 4.24 -12.52 -12.08
CA ARG A 345 5.44 -13.38 -12.17
C ARG A 345 6.64 -12.68 -12.81
N THR A 346 6.72 -11.36 -12.67
CA THR A 346 7.87 -10.61 -13.18
C THR A 346 9.15 -10.98 -12.42
N SER A 347 10.27 -10.95 -13.13
CA SER A 347 11.61 -11.07 -12.54
C SER A 347 12.21 -9.72 -12.13
N VAL A 348 11.47 -8.63 -12.38
CA VAL A 348 11.94 -7.26 -12.11
C VAL A 348 12.09 -7.05 -10.59
N SER A 349 13.30 -6.63 -10.20
CA SER A 349 13.59 -6.27 -8.81
C SER A 349 13.00 -4.89 -8.47
N ARG A 350 12.93 -4.52 -7.19
CA ARG A 350 12.55 -3.15 -6.80
C ARG A 350 13.45 -2.09 -7.42
N GLY A 351 14.76 -2.34 -7.45
CA GLY A 351 15.73 -1.46 -8.12
C GLY A 351 15.44 -1.34 -9.61
N GLY A 352 15.22 -2.46 -10.30
CA GLY A 352 14.85 -2.43 -11.72
C GLY A 352 13.54 -1.68 -11.99
N ALA A 353 12.53 -1.86 -11.13
CA ALA A 353 11.27 -1.11 -11.22
C ALA A 353 11.48 0.40 -11.02
N ALA A 354 12.36 0.79 -10.08
CA ALA A 354 12.73 2.18 -9.88
C ALA A 354 13.46 2.75 -11.11
N ASP A 355 14.43 2.03 -11.67
CA ASP A 355 15.18 2.42 -12.87
C ASP A 355 14.26 2.65 -14.08
N LEU A 356 13.21 1.83 -14.22
CA LEU A 356 12.20 2.00 -15.28
C LEU A 356 11.40 3.29 -15.11
N ILE A 357 11.04 3.64 -13.88
CA ILE A 357 10.34 4.89 -13.57
C ILE A 357 11.23 6.10 -13.83
N GLU A 358 12.49 6.05 -13.38
CA GLU A 358 13.44 7.15 -13.59
C GLU A 358 13.66 7.51 -15.06
N GLN A 359 13.61 6.51 -15.95
CA GLN A 359 13.75 6.73 -17.39
C GLN A 359 12.57 7.49 -18.01
N VAL A 360 11.40 7.47 -17.37
CA VAL A 360 10.17 8.07 -17.91
C VAL A 360 9.86 9.42 -17.27
N LEU A 361 10.16 9.60 -15.98
CA LEU A 361 9.82 10.84 -15.27
C LEU A 361 10.65 12.04 -15.77
N THR A 362 9.99 13.21 -15.86
CA THR A 362 10.67 14.48 -16.09
C THR A 362 11.47 14.92 -14.86
N PRO A 363 12.44 15.85 -14.99
CA PRO A 363 13.19 16.34 -13.84
C PRO A 363 12.32 16.87 -12.68
N ASP A 364 11.23 17.58 -13.00
CA ASP A 364 10.30 18.09 -11.98
C ASP A 364 9.55 16.95 -11.27
N GLN A 365 9.11 15.94 -12.01
CA GLN A 365 8.45 14.76 -11.43
C GLN A 365 9.43 13.94 -10.55
N GLN A 366 10.70 13.84 -10.96
CA GLN A 366 11.75 13.21 -10.16
C GLN A 366 12.04 13.99 -8.88
N ALA A 367 12.04 15.33 -8.93
CA ALA A 367 12.22 16.18 -7.75
C ALA A 367 11.08 15.99 -6.74
N ILE A 368 9.83 15.86 -7.22
CA ILE A 368 8.66 15.55 -6.37
C ILE A 368 8.80 14.17 -5.72
N LEU A 369 9.17 13.15 -6.51
CA LEU A 369 9.39 11.80 -5.99
C LEU A 369 10.53 11.77 -4.95
N CYS A 370 11.60 12.51 -5.19
CA CYS A 370 12.69 12.71 -4.23
C CYS A 370 12.16 13.31 -2.92
N GLY A 371 11.38 14.40 -3.02
CA GLY A 371 10.80 15.07 -1.86
C GLY A 371 9.93 14.14 -1.03
N LEU A 372 9.09 13.33 -1.69
CA LEU A 372 8.33 12.26 -1.04
C LEU A 372 9.23 11.33 -0.24
N SER A 373 10.30 10.81 -0.86
CA SER A 373 11.22 9.86 -0.23
C SER A 373 11.86 10.42 1.04
N THR A 374 12.15 11.71 1.07
CA THR A 374 12.67 12.40 2.27
C THR A 374 11.60 12.57 3.34
N ASN A 375 10.38 12.94 2.96
CA ASN A 375 9.29 13.20 3.90
C ASN A 375 8.77 11.95 4.60
N VAL A 376 8.72 10.81 3.90
CA VAL A 376 8.23 9.57 4.51
C VAL A 376 9.21 8.91 5.48
N VAL A 377 10.42 9.45 5.64
CA VAL A 377 11.43 8.92 6.60
C VAL A 377 10.93 9.00 8.03
N GLY A 378 10.32 10.13 8.43
CA GLY A 378 9.78 10.31 9.78
C GLY A 378 8.71 9.26 10.11
N TYR A 379 7.74 9.09 9.21
CA TYR A 379 6.70 8.07 9.34
C TYR A 379 7.22 6.63 9.32
N THR A 380 8.26 6.39 8.52
CA THR A 380 8.97 5.12 8.52
C THR A 380 9.64 4.86 9.87
N GLN A 381 10.23 5.88 10.48
CA GLN A 381 10.84 5.77 11.79
C GLN A 381 9.80 5.54 12.90
N ASP A 382 8.63 6.18 12.82
CA ASP A 382 7.50 5.92 13.73
C ASP A 382 7.07 4.46 13.66
N TYR A 383 6.91 3.91 12.45
CA TYR A 383 6.64 2.48 12.24
C TYR A 383 7.71 1.58 12.87
N VAL A 384 8.99 1.85 12.56
CA VAL A 384 10.12 1.07 13.07
C VAL A 384 10.19 1.12 14.59
N ASN A 385 9.98 2.29 15.20
CA ASN A 385 10.00 2.49 16.65
C ASN A 385 8.83 1.79 17.35
N GLY A 386 7.61 1.92 16.82
CA GLY A 386 6.43 1.23 17.34
C GLY A 386 6.61 -0.29 17.28
N ARG A 387 7.07 -0.79 16.13
CA ARG A 387 7.42 -2.21 15.94
C ARG A 387 8.49 -2.67 16.93
N ALA A 388 9.57 -1.91 17.09
CA ALA A 388 10.65 -2.26 18.01
C ALA A 388 10.17 -2.30 19.47
N THR A 389 9.31 -1.36 19.86
CA THR A 389 8.70 -1.33 21.19
C THR A 389 7.86 -2.56 21.45
N LEU A 390 6.97 -2.93 20.51
CA LEU A 390 6.15 -4.14 20.64
C LEU A 390 7.02 -5.39 20.72
N ILE A 391 7.94 -5.59 19.77
CA ILE A 391 8.79 -6.78 19.71
C ILE A 391 9.63 -6.94 20.97
N THR A 392 10.21 -5.85 21.50
CA THR A 392 11.03 -5.91 22.71
C THR A 392 10.20 -6.39 23.91
N LYS A 393 8.96 -5.91 24.05
CA LYS A 393 8.05 -6.36 25.11
C LYS A 393 7.62 -7.81 24.90
N LEU A 394 7.38 -8.24 23.67
CA LEU A 394 6.99 -9.62 23.36
C LEU A 394 8.16 -10.61 23.48
N ASP A 395 9.39 -10.23 23.15
CA ASP A 395 10.57 -11.08 23.32
C ASP A 395 10.81 -11.44 24.79
N ALA A 396 10.42 -10.54 25.72
CA ALA A 396 10.43 -10.83 27.15
C ALA A 396 9.52 -12.01 27.54
N LEU A 397 8.47 -12.31 26.76
CA LEU A 397 7.60 -13.49 26.98
C LEU A 397 8.36 -14.81 26.82
N LYS A 398 9.48 -14.85 26.09
CA LYS A 398 10.35 -16.04 26.03
C LYS A 398 10.85 -16.44 27.41
N LYS A 399 11.05 -15.47 28.30
CA LYS A 399 11.56 -15.69 29.67
C LYS A 399 10.43 -15.81 30.69
N ASP A 400 9.36 -15.02 30.52
CA ASP A 400 8.20 -15.02 31.41
C ASP A 400 6.90 -14.92 30.60
N PRO A 401 6.22 -16.06 30.33
CA PRO A 401 4.96 -16.09 29.59
C PRO A 401 3.78 -15.40 30.30
N THR A 402 3.94 -14.97 31.55
CA THR A 402 2.88 -14.36 32.37
C THR A 402 2.85 -12.84 32.33
N LEU A 403 3.81 -12.21 31.62
CA LEU A 403 3.85 -10.75 31.49
C LEU A 403 2.57 -10.21 30.86
N PRO A 404 2.03 -9.07 31.36
CA PRO A 404 0.81 -8.50 30.84
C PRO A 404 1.01 -7.97 29.41
N VAL A 405 0.04 -8.25 28.54
CA VAL A 405 0.09 -7.83 27.12
C VAL A 405 -1.09 -6.95 26.70
N ASP A 406 -2.04 -6.66 27.59
CA ASP A 406 -3.35 -6.07 27.25
C ASP A 406 -3.25 -4.71 26.56
N HIS A 407 -2.26 -3.88 26.93
CA HIS A 407 -2.06 -2.55 26.34
C HIS A 407 -1.20 -2.57 25.06
N LEU A 408 -0.55 -3.71 24.74
CA LEU A 408 0.44 -3.76 23.66
C LEU A 408 -0.19 -3.58 22.28
N VAL A 409 -1.43 -4.03 22.11
CA VAL A 409 -2.17 -3.88 20.84
C VAL A 409 -2.43 -2.40 20.57
N THR A 410 -2.98 -1.67 21.54
CA THR A 410 -3.27 -0.24 21.39
C THR A 410 -1.99 0.58 21.25
N ASP A 411 -0.96 0.32 22.07
CA ASP A 411 0.36 0.97 21.94
C ASP A 411 0.95 0.78 20.53
N TYR A 412 0.81 -0.42 19.96
CA TYR A 412 1.29 -0.73 18.61
C TYR A 412 0.48 -0.01 17.54
N ALA A 413 -0.85 -0.05 17.62
CA ALA A 413 -1.72 0.62 16.66
C ALA A 413 -1.44 2.13 16.61
N ASP A 414 -1.27 2.76 17.78
CA ASP A 414 -1.03 4.19 17.92
C ASP A 414 0.32 4.65 17.37
N LEU A 415 1.35 3.80 17.45
CA LEU A 415 2.69 4.13 16.98
C LEU A 415 2.96 3.59 15.57
N ALA A 416 2.94 2.27 15.43
CA ALA A 416 3.31 1.62 14.19
C ALA A 416 2.21 1.71 13.14
N GLY A 417 0.97 1.40 13.52
CA GLY A 417 -0.19 1.49 12.62
C GLY A 417 -0.35 2.90 12.06
N GLN A 418 -0.35 3.93 12.93
CA GLN A 418 -0.43 5.32 12.48
C GLN A 418 0.78 5.76 11.65
N GLY A 419 2.01 5.36 12.00
CA GLY A 419 3.21 5.66 11.23
C GLY A 419 3.13 5.12 9.79
N GLU A 420 2.79 3.84 9.63
CA GLU A 420 2.63 3.25 8.30
C GLU A 420 1.45 3.87 7.54
N GLY A 421 0.30 4.07 8.19
CA GLY A 421 -0.88 4.66 7.56
C GLY A 421 -0.64 6.07 7.05
N ARG A 422 0.02 6.94 7.85
CA ARG A 422 0.41 8.29 7.43
C ARG A 422 1.33 8.26 6.22
N ARG A 423 2.34 7.36 6.23
CA ARG A 423 3.22 7.14 5.07
C ARG A 423 2.42 6.79 3.82
N VAL A 424 1.47 5.86 3.92
CA VAL A 424 0.67 5.40 2.77
C VAL A 424 -0.20 6.51 2.20
N VAL A 425 -0.80 7.35 3.04
CA VAL A 425 -1.60 8.50 2.59
C VAL A 425 -0.73 9.50 1.83
N VAL A 426 0.46 9.85 2.35
CA VAL A 426 1.38 10.78 1.69
C VAL A 426 1.92 10.20 0.38
N GLU A 427 2.25 8.90 0.36
CA GLU A 427 2.63 8.19 -0.86
C GLU A 427 1.51 8.27 -1.92
N ALA A 428 0.26 7.93 -1.56
CA ALA A 428 -0.87 7.92 -2.50
C ALA A 428 -1.17 9.30 -3.10
N LEU A 429 -1.20 10.33 -2.25
CA LEU A 429 -1.40 11.71 -2.68
C LEU A 429 -0.28 12.18 -3.62
N THR A 430 0.98 11.87 -3.29
CA THR A 430 2.11 12.29 -4.13
C THR A 430 2.15 11.51 -5.45
N TYR A 431 1.81 10.23 -5.45
CA TYR A 431 1.68 9.46 -6.69
C TYR A 431 0.58 10.00 -7.58
N HIS A 432 -0.56 10.41 -7.00
CA HIS A 432 -1.61 11.09 -7.74
C HIS A 432 -1.16 12.42 -8.33
N LEU A 433 -0.39 13.23 -7.57
CA LEU A 433 0.19 14.47 -8.07
C LEU A 433 1.09 14.22 -9.29
N ILE A 434 2.03 13.27 -9.17
CA ILE A 434 2.93 12.91 -10.26
C ILE A 434 2.11 12.44 -11.47
N GLU A 435 1.14 11.53 -11.28
CA GLU A 435 0.24 11.03 -12.33
C GLU A 435 -0.48 12.18 -13.06
N SER A 436 -0.98 13.18 -12.33
CA SER A 436 -1.66 14.35 -12.90
C SER A 436 -0.75 15.26 -13.74
N MET A 437 0.57 15.14 -13.58
CA MET A 437 1.59 15.88 -14.33
C MET A 437 2.11 15.10 -15.54
N MET A 438 1.73 13.82 -15.71
CA MET A 438 2.27 12.97 -16.77
C MET A 438 1.59 13.19 -18.12
N SER A 439 2.38 13.11 -19.19
CA SER A 439 1.84 13.07 -20.55
C SER A 439 1.26 11.69 -20.89
N ALA A 440 0.39 11.64 -21.89
CA ALA A 440 -0.16 10.38 -22.39
C ALA A 440 0.94 9.43 -22.89
N GLU A 441 2.01 9.96 -23.50
CA GLU A 441 3.16 9.17 -23.94
C GLU A 441 3.89 8.54 -22.75
N GLN A 442 4.12 9.28 -21.67
CA GLN A 442 4.78 8.74 -20.47
C GLN A 442 3.99 7.55 -19.89
N ILE A 443 2.66 7.69 -19.76
CA ILE A 443 1.79 6.61 -19.25
C ILE A 443 1.83 5.39 -20.19
N GLN A 444 1.77 5.61 -21.51
CA GLN A 444 1.83 4.52 -22.48
C GLN A 444 3.17 3.78 -22.43
N SER A 445 4.29 4.50 -22.29
CA SER A 445 5.62 3.91 -22.14
C SER A 445 5.70 3.02 -20.89
N LEU A 446 5.17 3.45 -19.74
CA LEU A 446 5.17 2.64 -18.52
C LEU A 446 4.32 1.38 -18.65
N LYS A 447 3.14 1.47 -19.25
CA LYS A 447 2.28 0.30 -19.50
C LYS A 447 2.96 -0.72 -20.41
N ALA A 448 3.68 -0.27 -21.44
CA ALA A 448 4.45 -1.16 -22.30
C ALA A 448 5.58 -1.87 -21.56
N LEU A 449 6.27 -1.17 -20.66
CA LEU A 449 7.36 -1.71 -19.83
C LEU A 449 6.88 -2.77 -18.84
N ARG A 450 5.63 -2.69 -18.37
CA ARG A 450 5.02 -3.73 -17.52
C ARG A 450 4.72 -5.03 -18.27
N VAL A 451 4.38 -4.96 -19.56
CA VAL A 451 4.01 -6.14 -20.38
C VAL A 451 5.23 -6.86 -20.95
N THR A 452 6.36 -6.16 -21.10
CA THR A 452 7.58 -6.69 -21.73
C THR A 452 8.58 -7.36 -20.77
N ASN A 453 8.35 -7.26 -19.45
CA ASN A 453 9.17 -7.85 -18.38
C ASN A 453 8.30 -8.62 -17.38
#